data_AF-T0CJ36-F1
#
_entry.id   AF-T0CJ36-F1
#
_cell.length_a   1.000
_cell.length_b   1.000
_cell.length_c   1.000
_cell.angle_alpha   90.00
_cell.angle_beta   90.00
_cell.angle_gamma   90.00
#
_symmetry.space_group_name_H-M   'P 1'
#
loop_
_entity.id
_entity.type
_entity.pdbx_description
1 polymer ?
#
loop_
_entity_poly.entity_id
_entity_poly.type
_entity_poly.pdbx_seq_one_letter_code
_entity_poly.pdbx_strand_id
1 'polypeptide(L)'
;MQLAGVSDQQNAEKVIGTTAQLAIYSKITVSKNGQPKPVASSLLVTGRDISNNASVGQNQLGQTVVNINFKNKEKWASITKKYLGQDIYTFLNGKLINAAQARFRIRSN
;
A
#
# COMPACT_ATOMS: atom_id res chain seq x y z
N MET A 1 -9.23 5.88 -35.63
CA MET A 1 -7.89 5.66 -35.07
C MET A 1 -8.03 4.55 -34.04
N GLN A 2 -7.55 3.34 -34.37
CA GLN A 2 -7.73 2.13 -33.57
C GLN A 2 -6.43 1.89 -32.81
N LEU A 3 -6.45 2.06 -31.49
CA LEU A 3 -5.30 1.78 -30.62
C LEU A 3 -5.27 0.27 -30.36
N ALA A 4 -4.28 -0.40 -30.94
CA ALA A 4 -3.96 -1.78 -30.64
C ALA A 4 -3.60 -1.92 -29.15
N GLY A 5 -4.18 -2.91 -28.48
CA GLY A 5 -3.62 -3.49 -27.26
C GLY A 5 -4.11 -2.95 -25.91
N VAL A 6 -5.28 -2.31 -25.82
CA VAL A 6 -5.81 -1.89 -24.50
C VAL A 6 -6.71 -2.99 -23.91
N SER A 7 -6.09 -4.05 -23.40
CA SER A 7 -6.78 -5.08 -22.58
C SER A 7 -6.96 -4.67 -21.11
N ASP A 8 -6.74 -3.41 -20.75
CA ASP A 8 -6.81 -2.93 -19.36
C ASP A 8 -7.71 -1.70 -19.13
N GLN A 9 -8.45 -1.24 -20.15
CA GLN A 9 -9.32 -0.06 -20.00
C GLN A 9 -10.48 -0.33 -19.02
N GLN A 10 -11.01 -1.56 -19.00
CA GLN A 10 -12.08 -1.97 -18.07
C GLN A 10 -11.60 -2.07 -16.61
N ASN A 11 -10.30 -2.28 -16.36
CA ASN A 11 -9.74 -2.31 -15.00
C ASN A 11 -9.56 -0.89 -14.44
N ALA A 12 -9.18 0.07 -15.27
CA ALA A 12 -9.02 1.46 -14.86
C ALA A 12 -10.37 2.11 -14.50
N GLU A 13 -11.42 1.86 -15.29
CA GLU A 13 -12.77 2.44 -15.06
C GLU A 13 -13.43 1.94 -13.76
N LYS A 14 -13.14 0.70 -13.33
CA LYS A 14 -13.70 0.13 -12.09
C LYS A 14 -13.13 0.76 -10.81
N VAL A 15 -11.96 1.39 -10.89
CA VAL A 15 -11.27 2.00 -9.74
C VAL A 15 -11.77 3.43 -9.45
N ILE A 16 -12.44 4.08 -10.42
CA ILE A 16 -12.85 5.50 -10.32
C ILE A 16 -14.15 5.67 -9.52
N GLY A 17 -14.98 4.62 -9.39
CA GLY A 17 -16.32 4.72 -8.79
C GLY A 17 -16.42 4.45 -7.27
N THR A 18 -15.36 3.95 -6.62
CA THR A 18 -15.37 3.67 -5.16
C THR A 18 -14.11 4.21 -4.52
N THR A 19 -14.25 5.06 -3.50
CA THR A 19 -13.10 5.55 -2.72
C THR A 19 -12.36 4.35 -2.11
N ALA A 20 -11.23 3.99 -2.68
CA ALA A 20 -10.47 2.84 -2.22
C ALA A 20 -9.96 3.07 -0.79
N GLN A 21 -10.24 2.11 0.10
CA GLN A 21 -9.85 2.16 1.49
C GLN A 21 -8.50 1.47 1.67
N LEU A 22 -7.42 2.26 1.70
CA LEU A 22 -6.09 1.76 2.04
C LEU A 22 -5.91 1.74 3.56
N ALA A 23 -5.36 0.64 4.07
CA ALA A 23 -4.93 0.53 5.47
C ALA A 23 -3.66 -0.33 5.59
N ILE A 24 -2.75 0.07 6.49
CA ILE A 24 -1.51 -0.64 6.79
C ILE A 24 -1.55 -1.10 8.24
N TYR A 25 -1.27 -2.38 8.47
CA TYR A 25 -1.30 -3.02 9.79
C TYR A 25 0.05 -3.66 10.11
N SER A 26 0.39 -3.77 11.40
CA SER A 26 1.59 -4.49 11.84
C SER A 26 1.35 -5.98 12.12
N LYS A 27 0.09 -6.43 12.12
CA LYS A 27 -0.27 -7.83 12.42
C LYS A 27 -1.45 -8.28 11.59
N ILE A 28 -1.41 -9.55 11.21
CA ILE A 28 -2.53 -10.28 10.61
C ILE A 28 -2.81 -11.54 11.42
N THR A 29 -4.00 -12.08 11.27
CA THR A 29 -4.38 -13.44 11.65
C THR A 29 -4.86 -14.18 10.42
N VAL A 30 -5.02 -15.50 10.54
CA VAL A 30 -5.64 -16.32 9.51
C VAL A 30 -7.08 -16.60 9.94
N SER A 31 -8.07 -16.23 9.11
CA SER A 31 -9.46 -16.56 9.36
C SER A 31 -9.75 -18.05 9.13
N LYS A 32 -10.93 -18.52 9.55
CA LYS A 32 -11.34 -19.93 9.45
C LYS A 32 -11.26 -20.52 8.05
N ASN A 33 -11.32 -19.69 7.01
CA ASN A 33 -11.21 -20.05 5.60
C ASN A 33 -9.78 -19.92 5.04
N GLY A 34 -8.76 -19.78 5.89
CA GLY A 34 -7.36 -19.66 5.48
C GLY A 34 -6.95 -18.29 4.96
N GLN A 35 -7.83 -17.29 4.98
CA GLN A 35 -7.52 -15.96 4.44
C GLN A 35 -6.84 -15.05 5.48
N PRO A 36 -5.86 -14.22 5.09
CA PRO A 36 -5.24 -13.26 5.99
C PRO A 36 -6.23 -12.13 6.32
N LYS A 37 -6.39 -11.85 7.62
CA LYS A 37 -7.25 -10.79 8.15
C LYS A 37 -6.44 -9.86 9.06
N PRO A 38 -6.58 -8.53 8.95
CA PRO A 38 -5.82 -7.62 9.82
C PRO A 38 -6.31 -7.70 11.27
N VAL A 39 -5.38 -7.58 12.23
CA VAL A 39 -5.72 -7.36 13.64
C VAL A 39 -6.06 -5.89 13.81
N ALA A 40 -7.31 -5.56 14.15
CA ALA A 40 -7.80 -4.17 14.18
C ALA A 40 -6.96 -3.25 15.09
N SER A 41 -6.50 -3.74 16.25
CA SER A 41 -5.64 -3.00 17.18
C SER A 41 -4.21 -2.77 16.69
N SER A 42 -3.83 -3.34 15.54
CA SER A 42 -2.50 -3.17 14.94
C SER A 42 -2.47 -2.17 13.79
N LEU A 43 -3.53 -1.36 13.61
CA LEU A 43 -3.61 -0.34 12.58
C LEU A 43 -2.49 0.70 12.75
N LEU A 44 -1.70 0.89 11.69
CA LEU A 44 -0.61 1.86 11.65
C LEU A 44 -1.00 3.12 10.88
N VAL A 45 -1.56 2.93 9.69
CA VAL A 45 -1.82 4.00 8.72
C VAL A 45 -3.08 3.72 7.92
N THR A 46 -3.80 4.77 7.54
CA THR A 46 -4.95 4.71 6.62
C THR A 46 -4.74 5.61 5.41
N GLY A 47 -5.59 5.48 4.39
CA GLY A 47 -5.60 6.41 3.25
C GLY A 47 -5.74 7.88 3.64
N ARG A 48 -6.30 8.19 4.83
CA ARG A 48 -6.39 9.59 5.33
C ARG A 48 -5.04 10.19 5.65
N ASP A 49 -4.05 9.37 6.00
CA ASP A 49 -2.68 9.78 6.28
C ASP A 49 -1.83 9.96 5.01
N ILE A 50 -2.38 9.65 3.83
CA ILE A 50 -1.72 9.73 2.53
C ILE A 50 -2.17 10.99 1.80
N SER A 51 -1.22 11.69 1.21
CA SER A 51 -1.44 12.85 0.37
C SER A 51 -2.15 12.45 -0.93
N ASN A 52 -2.99 13.32 -1.48
CA ASN A 52 -3.83 13.02 -2.66
C ASN A 52 -3.05 12.90 -3.99
N ASN A 53 -1.74 12.66 -3.94
CA ASN A 53 -0.83 12.70 -5.08
C ASN A 53 -0.12 11.34 -5.32
N ALA A 54 -0.82 10.23 -5.09
CA ALA A 54 -0.30 8.91 -5.44
C ALA A 54 0.00 8.85 -6.95
N SER A 55 1.11 8.21 -7.33
CA SER A 55 1.54 8.12 -8.72
C SER A 55 2.00 6.72 -9.07
N VAL A 56 1.82 6.33 -10.33
CA VAL A 56 2.39 5.10 -10.88
C VAL A 56 3.78 5.41 -11.42
N GLY A 57 4.74 4.55 -11.11
CA GLY A 57 6.10 4.63 -11.65
C GLY A 57 6.66 3.24 -11.95
N GLN A 58 7.93 3.18 -12.28
CA GLN A 58 8.68 1.94 -12.44
C GLN A 58 9.86 1.92 -11.47
N ASN A 59 10.15 0.75 -10.91
CA ASN A 59 11.38 0.56 -10.14
C ASN A 59 12.58 0.31 -11.07
N GLN A 60 13.77 0.15 -10.49
CA GLN A 60 15.02 -0.07 -11.23
C GLN A 60 15.05 -1.37 -12.05
N LEU A 61 14.11 -2.28 -11.80
CA LEU A 61 13.95 -3.55 -12.52
C LEU A 61 12.86 -3.46 -13.61
N GLY A 62 12.34 -2.26 -13.88
CA GLY A 62 11.25 -2.04 -14.83
C GLY A 62 9.87 -2.48 -14.34
N GLN A 63 9.73 -2.86 -13.07
CA GLN A 63 8.45 -3.30 -12.52
C GLN A 63 7.59 -2.09 -12.16
N THR A 64 6.32 -2.14 -12.54
CA THR A 64 5.33 -1.12 -12.19
C THR A 64 5.13 -1.07 -10.67
N VAL A 65 5.21 0.12 -10.09
CA VAL A 65 5.03 0.37 -8.66
C VAL A 65 4.10 1.56 -8.43
N VAL A 66 3.41 1.57 -7.29
CA VAL A 66 2.62 2.72 -6.83
C VAL A 66 3.42 3.47 -5.77
N ASN A 67 3.71 4.73 -6.05
CA ASN A 67 4.37 5.65 -5.13
C ASN A 67 3.30 6.42 -4.34
N ILE A 68 3.41 6.39 -3.02
CA ILE A 68 2.55 7.15 -2.11
C ILE A 68 3.39 8.09 -1.25
N ASN A 69 2.82 9.25 -0.94
CA ASN A 69 3.42 10.21 -0.01
C ASN A 69 2.56 10.30 1.25
N PHE A 70 3.18 10.13 2.42
CA PHE A 70 2.49 10.37 3.69
C PHE A 70 2.45 11.86 4.00
N LYS A 71 1.29 12.33 4.48
CA LYS A 71 1.10 13.71 4.95
C LYS A 71 2.03 14.03 6.12
N ASN A 72 2.10 13.11 7.09
CA ASN A 72 2.98 13.22 8.25
C ASN A 72 4.17 12.26 8.12
N LYS A 73 5.30 12.81 7.67
CA LYS A 73 6.55 12.06 7.47
C LYS A 73 7.14 11.56 8.80
N GLU A 74 6.99 12.30 9.89
CA GLU A 74 7.52 11.95 11.20
C GLU A 74 6.78 10.76 11.81
N LYS A 75 5.44 10.74 11.70
CA LYS A 75 4.61 9.59 12.08
C LYS A 75 5.07 8.33 11.35
N TRP A 76 5.25 8.43 10.02
CA TRP A 76 5.74 7.29 9.23
C TRP A 76 7.14 6.86 9.65
N ALA A 77 8.08 7.80 9.83
CA ALA A 77 9.43 7.50 10.29
C ALA A 77 9.43 6.79 11.67
N SER A 78 8.60 7.23 12.60
CA SER A 78 8.42 6.59 13.92
C SER A 78 7.89 5.16 13.79
N ILE A 79 6.90 4.94 12.92
CA ILE A 79 6.37 3.61 12.62
C ILE A 79 7.47 2.73 12.03
N THR A 80 8.17 3.18 10.98
CA THR A 80 9.24 2.39 10.34
C THR A 80 10.37 2.04 11.31
N LYS A 81 10.73 2.95 12.22
CA LYS A 81 11.72 2.66 13.28
C LYS A 81 11.21 1.60 14.26
N LYS A 82 9.97 1.71 14.72
CA LYS A 82 9.36 0.78 15.69
C LYS A 82 9.24 -0.64 15.13
N TYR A 83 8.94 -0.76 13.84
CA TYR A 83 8.71 -2.04 13.16
C TYR A 83 9.89 -2.46 12.27
N LEU A 84 11.09 -1.88 12.47
CA LEU A 84 12.25 -2.18 11.64
C LEU A 84 12.53 -3.69 11.60
N GLY A 85 12.64 -4.25 10.39
CA GLY A 85 12.85 -5.68 10.16
C GLY A 85 11.61 -6.57 10.34
N GLN A 86 10.47 -6.00 10.75
CA GLN A 86 9.20 -6.71 10.85
C GLN A 86 8.34 -6.49 9.60
N ASP A 87 7.48 -7.45 9.29
CA ASP A 87 6.51 -7.31 8.22
C ASP A 87 5.40 -6.33 8.58
N ILE A 88 5.07 -5.48 7.61
CA ILE A 88 3.87 -4.66 7.60
C ILE A 88 2.98 -5.09 6.44
N TYR A 89 1.67 -5.01 6.65
CA TYR A 89 0.66 -5.59 5.76
C TYR A 89 -0.23 -4.49 5.23
N THR A 90 -0.28 -4.37 3.90
CA THR A 90 -1.10 -3.36 3.21
C THR A 90 -2.37 -4.00 2.68
N PHE A 91 -3.49 -3.45 3.10
CA PHE A 91 -4.83 -3.85 2.66
C PHE A 91 -5.45 -2.75 1.82
N LEU A 92 -6.12 -3.16 0.74
CA LEU A 92 -6.95 -2.29 -0.09
C LEU A 92 -8.36 -2.89 -0.12
N ASN A 93 -9.36 -2.12 0.32
CA ASN A 93 -10.76 -2.56 0.43
C ASN A 93 -10.89 -3.89 1.20
N GLY A 94 -10.11 -4.05 2.27
CA GLY A 94 -10.11 -5.26 3.11
C GLY A 94 -9.37 -6.47 2.53
N LYS A 95 -8.80 -6.38 1.32
CA LYS A 95 -7.97 -7.43 0.71
C LYS A 95 -6.49 -7.13 0.91
N LEU A 96 -5.71 -8.12 1.37
CA LEU A 96 -4.26 -8.00 1.45
C LEU A 96 -3.68 -7.89 0.02
N ILE A 97 -2.96 -6.80 -0.25
CA ILE A 97 -2.33 -6.56 -1.56
C ILE A 97 -0.81 -6.61 -1.50
N ASN A 98 -0.22 -6.39 -0.32
CA ASN A 98 1.22 -6.42 -0.14
C ASN A 98 1.59 -6.76 1.30
N ALA A 99 2.64 -7.55 1.48
CA ALA A 99 3.36 -7.72 2.73
C ALA A 99 4.82 -7.39 2.47
N ALA A 100 5.39 -6.51 3.27
CA ALA A 100 6.78 -6.08 3.10
C ALA A 100 7.43 -5.85 4.45
N GLN A 101 8.71 -6.19 4.56
CA GLN A 101 9.50 -5.83 5.72
C GLN A 101 9.67 -4.31 5.76
N ALA A 102 9.36 -3.72 6.91
CA ALA A 102 9.67 -2.32 7.16
C ALA A 102 11.20 -2.14 7.19
N ARG A 103 11.70 -1.33 6.26
CA ARG A 103 13.12 -1.02 6.11
C ARG A 103 13.30 0.48 6.24
N PHE A 104 14.30 0.88 7.02
CA PHE A 104 14.74 2.26 7.07
C PHE A 104 15.87 2.45 6.06
N ARG A 105 15.66 3.31 5.06
CA ARG A 105 16.73 3.73 4.14
C ARG A 105 16.98 5.21 4.30
N ILE A 106 18.16 5.56 4.79
CA ILE A 106 18.67 6.93 4.71
C ILE A 106 19.04 7.15 3.25
N ARG A 107 18.36 8.07 2.56
CA ARG A 107 18.90 8.65 1.33
C ARG A 107 19.73 9.86 1.77
N SER A 108 21.05 9.73 1.75
CA SER A 108 21.94 10.88 1.79
C SER A 108 21.71 11.66 0.48
N ASN A 109 21.38 12.95 0.58
CA ASN A 109 21.50 13.88 -0.54
C ASN A 109 22.97 14.25 -0.73
#